data_AF-A0A1F1UUH1-F1
#
_entry.id   AF-A0A1F1UUH1-F1
#
_cell.length_a   1.000
_cell.length_b   1.000
_cell.length_c   1.000
_cell.angle_alpha   90.00
_cell.angle_beta   90.00
_cell.angle_gamma   90.00
#
_symmetry.space_group_name_H-M   'P 1'
#
loop_
_entity.id
_entity.type
_entity.pdbx_description
1 polymer ?
#
loop_
_entity_poly.entity_id
_entity_poly.type
_entity_poly.pdbx_seq_one_letter_code
_entity_poly.pdbx_strand_id
1 'polypeptide(L)'
;MSTRYGLTATNPMDAVRPIEQTSKEVRALDRSEIQPFRDQIAQSGDQTLIDVTDLCLATGLRAGEALAVRWQDVNLDSEPATLTVTGTVVYAKGKGNRRQEMPKTATGVRTIQLPPVARTMLERRRDELGVLEMVFPSEQETYIWQGTFNARLRKARGDRFAWVTIHTLRKTLASLIADELGPHKAADVLGHADSRLTERVYYERNRRGVAIGDVVNRAIPES
;
A
#
# COMPACT_ATOMS: atom_id res chain seq x y z
N MET A 1 -22.03 -17.56 16.57
CA MET A 1 -23.08 -17.81 15.55
C MET A 1 -24.20 -18.73 16.04
N SER A 2 -23.96 -19.73 16.90
CA SER A 2 -24.99 -20.66 17.40
C SER A 2 -26.17 -19.99 18.16
N THR A 3 -25.92 -18.98 19.00
CA THR A 3 -26.96 -18.22 19.72
C THR A 3 -27.88 -17.39 18.82
N ARG A 4 -27.34 -16.86 17.71
CA ARG A 4 -28.12 -16.03 16.77
C ARG A 4 -29.18 -16.83 16.01
N TYR A 5 -29.00 -18.14 15.93
CA TYR A 5 -29.93 -19.10 15.33
C TYR A 5 -30.67 -19.95 16.39
N GLY A 6 -30.58 -19.60 17.68
CA GLY A 6 -31.30 -20.27 18.76
C GLY A 6 -30.83 -21.71 19.09
N LEU A 7 -29.68 -22.14 18.56
CA LEU A 7 -29.15 -23.50 18.75
C LEU A 7 -28.49 -23.71 20.11
N THR A 8 -28.22 -22.63 20.85
CA THR A 8 -27.72 -22.61 22.22
C THR A 8 -28.34 -21.44 22.97
N ALA A 9 -28.63 -21.61 24.26
CA ALA A 9 -29.30 -20.61 25.09
C ALA A 9 -28.40 -19.42 25.47
N THR A 10 -27.07 -19.56 25.34
CA THR A 10 -26.11 -18.53 25.77
C THR A 10 -24.86 -18.58 24.89
N ASN A 11 -24.26 -17.41 24.66
CA ASN A 11 -23.08 -17.28 23.82
C ASN A 11 -21.85 -17.58 24.69
N PRO A 12 -21.10 -18.66 24.45
CA PRO A 12 -19.95 -19.01 25.29
C PRO A 12 -18.85 -17.95 25.28
N MET A 13 -18.86 -17.02 24.32
CA MET A 13 -17.96 -15.86 24.30
C MET A 13 -18.28 -14.81 25.36
N ASP A 14 -19.50 -14.79 25.92
CA ASP A 14 -19.89 -13.82 26.97
C ASP A 14 -19.23 -14.16 28.32
N ALA A 15 -18.77 -15.40 28.51
CA ALA A 15 -18.06 -15.87 29.69
C ALA A 15 -16.54 -15.66 29.62
N VAL A 16 -16.02 -15.19 28.48
CA VAL A 16 -14.59 -14.95 28.26
C VAL A 16 -14.32 -13.47 28.50
N ARG A 17 -13.41 -13.15 29.43
CA ARG A 17 -12.92 -11.78 29.58
C ARG A 17 -12.22 -11.37 28.27
N PRO A 18 -12.59 -10.25 27.64
CA PRO A 18 -11.85 -9.72 26.50
C PRO A 18 -10.39 -9.60 26.89
N ILE A 19 -9.50 -10.14 26.06
CA ILE A 19 -8.07 -9.86 26.21
C ILE A 19 -7.93 -8.35 26.02
N GLU A 20 -7.44 -7.64 27.04
CA GLU A 20 -7.06 -6.24 26.89
C GLU A 20 -6.01 -6.17 25.79
N GLN A 21 -6.45 -5.76 24.61
CA GLN A 21 -5.54 -5.44 23.53
C GLN A 21 -4.86 -4.13 23.93
N THR A 22 -3.66 -4.24 24.48
CA THR A 22 -2.75 -3.10 24.53
C THR A 22 -2.52 -2.66 23.09
N SER A 23 -3.15 -1.54 22.69
CA SER A 23 -2.93 -1.01 21.35
C SER A 23 -1.46 -0.60 21.30
N LYS A 24 -0.64 -1.33 20.54
CA LYS A 24 0.73 -0.89 20.27
C LYS A 24 0.67 0.51 19.67
N GLU A 25 1.40 1.44 20.26
CA GLU A 25 1.52 2.81 19.76
C GLU A 25 1.89 2.76 18.28
N VAL A 26 1.04 3.37 17.45
CA VAL A 26 1.13 3.24 15.99
C VAL A 26 2.25 4.16 15.51
N ARG A 27 3.47 3.60 15.41
CA ARG A 27 4.63 4.35 14.92
C ARG A 27 4.62 4.49 13.39
N ALA A 28 4.83 5.72 12.91
CA ALA A 28 5.07 6.10 11.52
C ALA A 28 6.46 6.74 11.42
N LEU A 29 7.03 6.82 10.20
CA LEU A 29 8.25 7.60 9.98
C LEU A 29 7.89 9.08 10.00
N ASP A 30 8.73 9.89 10.65
CA ASP A 30 8.63 11.34 10.51
C ASP A 30 9.20 11.78 9.15
N ARG A 31 8.82 12.97 8.68
CA ARG A 31 9.35 13.54 7.41
C ARG A 31 10.88 13.53 7.36
N SER A 32 11.54 13.86 8.47
CA SER A 32 12.99 13.87 8.59
C SER A 32 13.62 12.46 8.62
N GLU A 33 12.84 11.42 8.88
CA GLU A 33 13.30 10.02 8.88
C GLU A 33 13.15 9.34 7.51
N ILE A 34 12.31 9.86 6.61
CA ILE A 34 12.03 9.26 5.30
C ILE A 34 13.31 9.15 4.47
N GLN A 35 14.02 10.26 4.25
CA GLN A 35 15.23 10.23 3.44
C GLN A 35 16.34 9.36 4.07
N PRO A 36 16.66 9.48 5.37
CA PRO A 36 17.61 8.56 6.02
C PRO A 36 17.22 7.07 5.92
N PHE A 37 15.92 6.76 5.94
CA PHE A 37 15.44 5.40 5.73
C PHE A 37 15.64 4.94 4.28
N ARG A 38 15.35 5.81 3.30
CA ARG A 38 15.61 5.56 1.87
C ARG A 38 17.09 5.32 1.60
N ASP A 39 17.96 6.17 2.14
CA ASP A 39 19.42 6.04 2.02
C ASP A 39 19.91 4.71 2.64
N GLN A 40 19.31 4.30 3.76
CA GLN A 40 19.65 3.04 4.41
C GLN A 40 19.27 1.82 3.55
N ILE A 41 18.08 1.80 2.96
CA ILE A 41 17.69 0.67 2.07
C ILE A 41 18.44 0.71 0.74
N ALA A 42 18.87 1.88 0.28
CA ALA A 42 19.66 2.04 -0.95
C ALA A 42 21.02 1.33 -0.87
N GLN A 43 21.62 1.22 0.32
CA GLN A 43 22.86 0.46 0.56
C GLN A 43 22.74 -1.03 0.20
N SER A 44 21.52 -1.58 0.07
CA SER A 44 21.32 -2.97 -0.34
C SER A 44 21.58 -3.22 -1.82
N GLY A 45 21.55 -2.17 -2.66
CA GLY A 45 21.59 -2.29 -4.13
C GLY A 45 20.35 -2.92 -4.76
N ASP A 46 19.31 -3.25 -3.98
CA ASP A 46 18.06 -3.83 -4.48
C ASP A 46 17.13 -2.71 -4.96
N GLN A 47 17.24 -2.33 -6.23
CA GLN A 47 16.41 -1.27 -6.81
C GLN A 47 14.91 -1.57 -6.72
N THR A 48 14.51 -2.84 -6.81
CA THR A 48 13.10 -3.23 -6.69
C THR A 48 12.60 -3.03 -5.26
N LEU A 49 13.44 -3.28 -4.24
CA LEU A 49 13.11 -2.96 -2.86
C LEU A 49 12.86 -1.45 -2.67
N ILE A 50 13.71 -0.62 -3.25
CA ILE A 50 13.62 0.85 -3.18
C ILE A 50 12.33 1.31 -3.89
N ASP A 51 12.11 0.90 -5.13
CA ASP A 51 10.97 1.35 -5.94
C ASP A 51 9.61 0.94 -5.37
N VAL A 52 9.50 -0.28 -4.83
CA VAL A 52 8.27 -0.73 -4.17
C VAL A 52 8.04 0.05 -2.88
N THR A 53 9.10 0.37 -2.15
CA THR A 53 9.04 1.19 -0.93
C THR A 53 8.55 2.60 -1.26
N ASP A 54 9.14 3.24 -2.27
CA ASP A 54 8.77 4.58 -2.74
C ASP A 54 7.34 4.60 -3.27
N LEU A 55 6.91 3.59 -4.03
CA LEU A 55 5.53 3.49 -4.49
C LEU A 55 4.56 3.40 -3.30
N CYS A 56 4.88 2.60 -2.27
CA CYS A 56 4.05 2.49 -1.07
C CYS A 56 3.99 3.80 -0.28
N LEU A 57 5.11 4.53 -0.18
CA LEU A 57 5.15 5.85 0.46
C LEU A 57 4.40 6.91 -0.35
N ALA A 58 4.39 6.83 -1.69
CA ALA A 58 3.73 7.80 -2.56
C ALA A 58 2.23 7.59 -2.73
N THR A 59 1.77 6.34 -2.65
CA THR A 59 0.38 5.96 -2.99
C THR A 59 -0.37 5.33 -1.82
N GLY A 60 0.35 4.95 -0.77
CA GLY A 60 -0.21 4.30 0.40
C GLY A 60 -0.63 2.87 0.15
N LEU A 61 -0.32 2.23 -0.99
CA LEU A 61 -0.76 0.86 -1.31
C LEU A 61 -0.41 -0.15 -0.21
N ARG A 62 -1.25 -1.18 -0.08
CA ARG A 62 -0.87 -2.37 0.70
C ARG A 62 0.22 -3.11 -0.07
N ALA A 63 1.08 -3.83 0.64
CA ALA A 63 2.18 -4.58 0.02
C ALA A 63 1.75 -5.50 -1.12
N GLY A 64 0.70 -6.30 -0.90
CA GLY A 64 0.18 -7.18 -1.95
C GLY A 64 -0.39 -6.43 -3.16
N GLU A 65 -0.96 -5.23 -2.94
CA GLU A 65 -1.46 -4.37 -4.02
C GLU A 65 -0.30 -3.78 -4.83
N ALA A 66 0.74 -3.26 -4.16
CA ALA A 66 1.94 -2.71 -4.79
C ALA A 66 2.68 -3.76 -5.62
N LEU A 67 2.87 -4.96 -5.07
CA LEU A 67 3.52 -6.08 -5.78
C LEU A 67 2.65 -6.68 -6.89
N ALA A 68 1.36 -6.32 -6.97
CA ALA A 68 0.43 -6.80 -8.00
C ALA A 68 0.24 -5.82 -9.16
N VAL A 69 0.93 -4.67 -9.16
CA VAL A 69 0.76 -3.65 -10.20
C VAL A 69 1.25 -4.16 -11.56
N ARG A 70 0.44 -3.92 -12.59
CA ARG A 70 0.73 -4.23 -13.99
C ARG A 70 0.76 -2.95 -14.80
N TRP A 71 1.46 -2.93 -15.92
CA TRP A 71 1.47 -1.74 -16.78
C TRP A 71 0.09 -1.36 -17.30
N GLN A 72 -0.79 -2.33 -17.59
CA GLN A 72 -2.18 -2.04 -18.00
C GLN A 72 -3.01 -1.36 -16.90
N ASP A 73 -2.58 -1.43 -15.64
CA ASP A 73 -3.24 -0.77 -14.51
C ASP A 73 -2.71 0.66 -14.30
N VAL A 74 -1.65 1.07 -15.02
CA VAL A 74 -0.99 2.38 -14.93
C VAL A 74 -1.26 3.19 -16.19
N ASN A 75 -1.73 4.43 -16.03
CA ASN A 75 -1.83 5.40 -17.11
C ASN A 75 -0.83 6.54 -16.86
N LEU A 76 0.33 6.46 -17.53
CA LEU A 76 1.37 7.50 -17.47
C LEU A 76 1.11 8.66 -18.44
N ASP A 77 0.19 8.49 -19.39
CA ASP A 77 -0.13 9.49 -20.41
C ASP A 77 -1.22 10.48 -19.96
N SER A 78 -1.93 10.16 -18.86
CA SER A 78 -2.89 11.08 -18.24
C SER A 78 -2.17 12.16 -17.43
N GLU A 79 -2.78 13.34 -17.32
CA GLU A 79 -2.31 14.42 -16.45
C GLU A 79 -3.40 14.77 -15.41
N PRO A 80 -3.22 14.43 -14.12
CA PRO A 80 -2.07 13.71 -13.55
C PRO A 80 -2.05 12.22 -13.96
N ALA A 81 -0.86 11.62 -13.91
CA ALA A 81 -0.70 10.17 -14.13
C ALA A 81 -1.52 9.39 -13.09
N THR A 82 -2.02 8.21 -13.44
CA THR A 82 -2.90 7.43 -12.55
C THR A 82 -2.52 5.96 -12.45
N LEU A 83 -2.82 5.36 -11.30
CA LEU A 83 -2.72 3.93 -11.03
C LEU A 83 -4.06 3.42 -10.53
N THR A 84 -4.61 2.40 -11.19
CA THR A 84 -5.84 1.73 -10.76
C THR A 84 -5.53 0.44 -10.02
N VAL A 85 -5.99 0.33 -8.77
CA VAL A 85 -5.77 -0.87 -7.95
C VAL A 85 -6.79 -1.93 -8.33
N THR A 86 -6.36 -2.96 -9.07
CA THR A 86 -7.26 -4.03 -9.57
C THR A 86 -6.96 -5.42 -9.00
N GLY A 87 -5.89 -5.59 -8.22
CA GLY A 87 -5.53 -6.90 -7.67
C GLY A 87 -4.56 -6.85 -6.50
N THR A 88 -4.28 -8.02 -5.94
CA THR A 88 -3.30 -8.22 -4.86
C THR A 88 -2.56 -9.54 -5.06
N VAL A 89 -1.27 -9.57 -4.74
CA VAL A 89 -0.52 -10.84 -4.68
C VAL A 89 -0.95 -11.60 -3.44
N VAL A 90 -1.26 -12.87 -3.62
CA VAL A 90 -1.60 -13.81 -2.54
C VAL A 90 -0.79 -15.10 -2.69
N TYR A 91 -0.53 -15.75 -1.56
CA TYR A 91 0.02 -17.09 -1.55
C TYR A 91 -1.10 -18.11 -1.42
N ALA A 92 -1.14 -19.08 -2.33
CA ALA A 92 -2.05 -20.22 -2.24
C ALA A 92 -1.24 -21.50 -2.05
N LYS A 93 -1.50 -22.21 -0.95
CA LYS A 93 -0.84 -23.48 -0.64
C LYS A 93 -0.98 -24.44 -1.82
N GLY A 94 0.15 -24.95 -2.32
CA GLY A 94 0.20 -25.86 -3.48
C GLY A 94 0.10 -25.19 -4.86
N LYS A 95 -0.14 -23.87 -4.93
CA LYS A 95 -0.18 -23.10 -6.20
C LYS A 95 0.87 -21.97 -6.26
N GLY A 96 1.57 -21.71 -5.16
CA GLY A 96 2.59 -20.67 -5.09
C GLY A 96 2.00 -19.25 -5.03
N ASN A 97 2.80 -18.28 -5.45
CA ASN A 97 2.40 -16.88 -5.51
C ASN A 97 1.55 -16.65 -6.75
N ARG A 98 0.42 -15.97 -6.58
CA ARG A 98 -0.42 -15.57 -7.70
C ARG A 98 -1.04 -14.23 -7.42
N ARG A 99 -1.30 -13.49 -8.50
CA ARG A 99 -2.18 -12.33 -8.44
C ARG A 99 -3.62 -12.79 -8.32
N GLN A 100 -4.33 -12.26 -7.34
CA GLN A 100 -5.77 -12.37 -7.22
C GLN A 100 -6.38 -11.06 -7.70
N GLU A 101 -7.22 -11.14 -8.74
CA GLU A 101 -8.06 -10.02 -9.17
C GLU A 101 -9.01 -9.64 -8.03
N MET A 102 -9.17 -8.34 -7.76
CA MET A 102 -10.22 -7.87 -6.87
C MET A 102 -11.57 -7.97 -7.59
N PRO A 103 -12.64 -8.42 -6.91
CA PRO A 103 -13.96 -8.42 -7.52
C PRO A 103 -14.34 -7.00 -7.95
N LYS A 104 -14.96 -6.87 -9.13
CA LYS A 104 -15.44 -5.59 -9.70
C LYS A 104 -16.50 -4.87 -8.86
N THR A 105 -16.86 -5.40 -7.68
CA THR A 105 -17.77 -4.71 -6.77
C THR A 105 -17.12 -3.42 -6.26
N ALA A 106 -17.92 -2.35 -6.25
CA ALA A 106 -17.49 -0.94 -6.23
C ALA A 106 -16.58 -0.48 -5.06
N THR A 107 -16.33 -1.34 -4.08
CA THR A 107 -15.56 -1.02 -2.88
C THR A 107 -14.07 -1.40 -2.98
N GLY A 108 -13.70 -2.32 -3.87
CA GLY A 108 -12.33 -2.84 -3.98
C GLY A 108 -11.42 -2.07 -4.96
N VAL A 109 -12.00 -1.62 -6.08
CA VAL A 109 -11.26 -0.93 -7.15
C VAL A 109 -11.21 0.57 -6.87
N ARG A 110 -10.00 1.13 -6.84
CA ARG A 110 -9.78 2.58 -6.65
C ARG A 110 -8.67 3.07 -7.57
N THR A 111 -8.81 4.30 -8.06
CA THR A 111 -7.79 4.97 -8.86
C THR A 111 -7.07 6.00 -8.01
N ILE A 112 -5.75 6.00 -8.06
CA ILE A 112 -4.86 6.87 -7.31
C ILE A 112 -4.15 7.78 -8.30
N GLN A 113 -4.12 9.08 -8.03
CA GLN A 113 -3.26 10.00 -8.79
C GLN A 113 -1.81 9.77 -8.35
N LEU A 114 -0.93 9.55 -9.31
CA LEU A 114 0.48 9.32 -9.07
C LEU A 114 1.18 10.67 -8.89
N PRO A 115 1.86 10.89 -7.75
CA PRO A 115 2.78 12.01 -7.61
C PRO A 115 3.92 11.94 -8.64
N PRO A 116 4.51 13.07 -9.04
CA PRO A 116 5.66 13.13 -9.95
C PRO A 116 6.77 12.11 -9.63
N VAL A 117 7.20 12.01 -8.37
CA VAL A 117 8.23 11.03 -7.96
C VAL A 117 7.87 9.58 -8.30
N ALA A 118 6.59 9.20 -8.17
CA ALA A 118 6.13 7.86 -8.52
C ALA A 118 6.02 7.69 -10.03
N ARG A 119 5.60 8.73 -10.77
CA ARG A 119 5.57 8.74 -12.24
C ARG A 119 6.98 8.53 -12.81
N THR A 120 7.95 9.32 -12.38
CA THR A 120 9.34 9.24 -12.84
C THR A 120 9.94 7.85 -12.59
N MET A 121 9.71 7.27 -11.40
CA MET A 121 10.14 5.91 -11.11
C MET A 121 9.49 4.89 -12.05
N LEU A 122 8.19 5.01 -12.31
CA LEU A 122 7.46 4.10 -13.20
C LEU A 122 7.91 4.24 -14.65
N GLU A 123 8.20 5.46 -15.12
CA GLU A 123 8.77 5.70 -16.46
C GLU A 123 10.13 5.01 -16.61
N ARG A 124 11.05 5.23 -15.65
CA ARG A 124 12.36 4.54 -15.64
C ARG A 124 12.21 3.02 -15.71
N ARG A 125 11.32 2.45 -14.88
CA ARG A 125 11.08 0.99 -14.87
C ARG A 125 10.46 0.48 -16.17
N ARG A 126 9.60 1.27 -16.82
CA ARG A 126 9.00 0.89 -18.11
C ARG A 126 10.07 0.76 -19.19
N ASP A 127 11.02 1.69 -19.19
CA ASP A 127 12.13 1.70 -20.14
C ASP A 127 13.11 0.53 -19.91
N GLU A 128 13.33 0.14 -18.65
CA GLU A 128 14.20 -0.98 -18.27
C GLU A 128 13.59 -2.38 -18.53
N LEU A 129 12.29 -2.55 -18.29
CA LEU A 129 11.64 -3.88 -18.29
C LEU A 129 10.97 -4.25 -19.62
N GLY A 130 10.78 -3.31 -20.54
CA GLY A 130 10.21 -3.56 -21.86
C GLY A 130 8.78 -4.11 -21.81
N VAL A 131 8.58 -5.38 -22.23
CA VAL A 131 7.26 -5.97 -22.54
C VAL A 131 6.62 -6.81 -21.40
N LEU A 132 7.25 -6.88 -20.23
CA LEU A 132 6.72 -7.66 -19.10
C LEU A 132 5.37 -7.11 -18.62
N GLU A 133 4.43 -7.96 -18.22
CA GLU A 133 3.13 -7.51 -17.69
C GLU A 133 3.27 -6.73 -16.36
N MET A 134 4.19 -7.17 -15.50
CA MET A 134 4.36 -6.71 -14.13
C MET A 134 5.28 -5.49 -14.06
N VAL A 135 4.93 -4.54 -13.19
CA VAL A 135 5.82 -3.42 -12.84
C VAL A 135 6.97 -3.90 -11.95
N PHE A 136 6.72 -4.87 -11.07
CA PHE A 136 7.70 -5.44 -10.14
C PHE A 136 7.85 -6.96 -10.32
N PRO A 137 8.46 -7.41 -11.42
CA PRO A 137 8.70 -8.83 -11.66
C PRO A 137 9.78 -9.35 -10.71
N SER A 138 9.68 -10.64 -10.35
CA SER A 138 10.79 -11.40 -9.79
C SER A 138 11.83 -11.70 -10.87
N GLU A 139 12.99 -12.23 -10.46
CA GLU A 139 14.02 -12.72 -11.39
C GLU A 139 13.51 -13.82 -12.33
N GLN A 140 12.47 -14.54 -11.93
CA GLN A 140 11.81 -15.56 -12.74
C GLN A 140 10.61 -15.00 -13.53
N GLU A 141 10.53 -13.66 -13.68
CA GLU A 141 9.45 -12.97 -14.40
C GLU A 141 8.05 -13.33 -13.87
N THR A 142 7.93 -13.48 -12.54
CA THR A 142 6.67 -13.79 -11.85
C THR A 142 6.41 -12.77 -10.74
N TYR A 143 5.23 -12.82 -10.11
CA TYR A 143 4.93 -11.94 -8.98
C TYR A 143 5.83 -12.23 -7.77
N ILE A 144 6.43 -11.18 -7.22
CA ILE A 144 7.22 -11.26 -5.98
C ILE A 144 6.28 -11.59 -4.80
N TRP A 145 6.66 -12.59 -4.00
CA TRP A 145 5.94 -12.88 -2.76
C TRP A 145 6.16 -11.77 -1.73
N GLN A 146 5.08 -11.36 -1.06
CA GLN A 146 5.16 -10.38 0.02
C GLN A 146 6.14 -10.80 1.13
N GLY A 147 6.22 -12.09 1.46
CA GLY A 147 7.17 -12.56 2.48
C GLY A 147 8.63 -12.46 2.02
N THR A 148 8.91 -12.64 0.73
CA THR A 148 10.25 -12.43 0.14
C THR A 148 10.62 -10.96 0.20
N PHE A 149 9.71 -10.08 -0.23
CA PHE A 149 9.89 -8.64 -0.11
C PHE A 149 10.15 -8.22 1.34
N ASN A 150 9.33 -8.70 2.28
CA ASN A 150 9.48 -8.40 3.70
C ASN A 150 10.82 -8.91 4.25
N ALA A 151 11.33 -10.06 3.78
CA ALA A 151 12.64 -10.55 4.18
C ALA A 151 13.77 -9.64 3.67
N ARG A 152 13.69 -9.16 2.42
CA ARG A 152 14.64 -8.20 1.83
C ARG A 152 14.63 -6.88 2.61
N LEU A 153 13.45 -6.32 2.86
CA LEU A 153 13.30 -5.12 3.68
C LEU A 153 13.89 -5.29 5.08
N ARG A 154 13.62 -6.44 5.74
CA ARG A 154 14.19 -6.74 7.07
C ARG A 154 15.71 -6.73 7.08
N LYS A 155 16.34 -7.21 6.01
CA LYS A 155 17.80 -7.22 5.86
C LYS A 155 18.36 -5.83 5.58
N ALA A 156 17.68 -5.01 4.78
CA ALA A 156 18.19 -3.71 4.32
C ALA A 156 18.00 -2.56 5.32
N ARG A 157 16.95 -2.60 6.16
CA ARG A 157 16.54 -1.45 7.01
C ARG A 157 17.49 -1.12 8.18
N GLY A 158 18.46 -1.97 8.49
CA GLY A 158 19.39 -1.78 9.61
C GLY A 158 18.72 -1.68 10.99
N ASP A 159 19.52 -1.44 12.03
CA ASP A 159 19.04 -1.43 13.42
C ASP A 159 18.18 -0.20 13.72
N ARG A 160 18.56 0.98 13.20
CA ARG A 160 17.82 2.25 13.38
C ARG A 160 16.37 2.13 12.91
N PHE A 161 16.13 1.43 11.80
CA PHE A 161 14.80 1.24 11.23
C PHE A 161 14.29 -0.20 11.37
N ALA A 162 14.79 -0.97 12.35
CA ALA A 162 14.37 -2.35 12.57
C ALA A 162 12.86 -2.51 12.85
N TRP A 163 12.20 -1.44 13.28
CA TRP A 163 10.75 -1.37 13.51
C TRP A 163 9.95 -1.10 12.22
N VAL A 164 10.58 -0.62 11.15
CA VAL A 164 9.90 -0.28 9.88
C VAL A 164 9.52 -1.54 9.14
N THR A 165 8.23 -1.68 8.85
CA THR A 165 7.66 -2.73 8.00
C THR A 165 7.01 -2.09 6.78
N ILE A 166 6.63 -2.89 5.78
CA ILE A 166 5.87 -2.35 4.65
C ILE A 166 4.56 -1.67 5.06
N HIS A 167 3.92 -2.13 6.14
CA HIS A 167 2.72 -1.46 6.68
C HIS A 167 3.02 -0.10 7.33
N THR A 168 4.25 0.10 7.81
CA THR A 168 4.71 1.39 8.32
C THR A 168 4.72 2.45 7.22
N LEU A 169 5.05 2.08 5.98
CA LEU A 169 5.08 3.01 4.85
C LEU A 169 3.71 3.62 4.56
N ARG A 170 2.67 2.78 4.51
CA ARG A 170 1.27 3.25 4.35
C ARG A 170 0.84 4.16 5.50
N LYS A 171 1.24 3.83 6.74
CA LYS A 171 0.94 4.65 7.93
C LYS A 171 1.68 5.99 7.90
N THR A 172 2.90 6.00 7.38
CA THR A 172 3.71 7.20 7.17
C THR A 172 2.98 8.17 6.25
N LEU A 173 2.53 7.70 5.08
CA LEU A 173 1.74 8.55 4.18
C LEU A 173 0.46 9.06 4.84
N ALA A 174 -0.25 8.20 5.57
CA ALA A 174 -1.46 8.58 6.29
C ALA A 174 -1.21 9.69 7.31
N SER A 175 -0.13 9.59 8.08
CA SER A 175 0.27 10.59 9.07
C SER A 175 0.59 11.91 8.40
N LEU A 176 1.43 11.91 7.35
CA LEU A 176 1.78 13.12 6.61
C LEU A 176 0.56 13.84 6.04
N ILE A 177 -0.40 13.09 5.50
CA ILE A 177 -1.65 13.66 4.97
C ILE A 177 -2.55 14.17 6.10
N ALA A 178 -2.60 13.46 7.24
CA ALA A 178 -3.38 13.91 8.38
C ALA A 178 -2.82 15.22 8.96
N ASP A 179 -1.49 15.34 9.04
CA ASP A 179 -0.80 16.52 9.54
C ASP A 179 -0.99 17.73 8.62
N GLU A 180 -0.96 17.53 7.29
CA GLU A 180 -1.08 18.64 6.33
C GLU A 180 -2.52 18.97 5.90
N LEU A 181 -3.36 17.96 5.68
CA LEU A 181 -4.67 18.08 5.05
C LEU A 181 -5.83 17.60 5.95
N GLY A 182 -5.51 17.13 7.15
CA GLY A 182 -6.48 16.66 8.13
C GLY A 182 -6.87 15.18 8.00
N PRO A 183 -7.44 14.61 9.08
CA PRO A 183 -7.69 13.17 9.21
C PRO A 183 -8.72 12.62 8.21
N HIS A 184 -9.68 13.44 7.78
CA HIS A 184 -10.67 13.03 6.77
C HIS A 184 -10.02 12.75 5.41
N LYS A 185 -9.07 13.60 5.00
CA LYS A 185 -8.34 13.40 3.74
C LYS A 185 -7.44 12.18 3.80
N ALA A 186 -6.83 11.92 4.96
CA ALA A 186 -6.05 10.70 5.19
C ALA A 186 -6.92 9.43 5.08
N ALA A 187 -8.14 9.46 5.63
CA ALA A 187 -9.09 8.35 5.51
C ALA A 187 -9.50 8.07 4.05
N ASP A 188 -9.74 9.13 3.26
CA ASP A 188 -10.05 9.03 1.82
C ASP A 188 -8.93 8.32 1.05
N VAL A 189 -7.68 8.71 1.29
CA VAL A 189 -6.49 8.15 0.62
C VAL A 189 -6.27 6.69 0.99
N LEU A 190 -6.54 6.36 2.25
CA LEU A 190 -6.41 5.01 2.77
C LEU A 190 -7.63 4.13 2.46
N GLY A 191 -8.71 4.65 1.86
CA GLY A 191 -9.90 3.88 1.55
C GLY A 191 -10.46 3.11 2.76
N HIS A 192 -10.42 3.72 3.96
CA HIS A 192 -10.99 3.10 5.15
C HIS A 192 -12.52 3.07 5.03
N ALA A 193 -13.08 1.86 4.89
CA ALA A 193 -14.52 1.62 4.83
C ALA A 193 -15.23 1.71 6.20
N ASP A 194 -14.62 2.31 7.23
CA ASP A 194 -15.21 2.38 8.57
C ASP A 194 -15.31 3.82 9.07
N SER A 195 -16.42 4.47 8.72
CA SER A 195 -17.06 5.52 9.52
C SER A 195 -18.39 5.86 8.86
N ARG A 196 -19.43 5.06 9.12
CA ARG A 196 -20.88 5.39 9.16
C ARG A 196 -21.45 6.58 8.35
N LEU A 197 -20.90 6.95 7.19
CA LEU A 197 -21.44 8.01 6.33
C LEU A 197 -21.31 7.59 4.86
N THR A 198 -22.44 7.09 4.35
CA THR A 198 -22.91 7.25 2.97
C THR A 198 -21.98 6.75 1.83
N GLU A 199 -22.07 5.44 1.56
CA GLU A 199 -21.51 4.72 0.40
C GLU A 199 -21.80 5.34 -0.99
N ARG A 200 -22.77 6.26 -1.09
CA ARG A 200 -23.22 6.82 -2.37
C ARG A 200 -22.46 8.09 -2.81
N VAL A 201 -21.79 8.80 -1.89
CA VAL A 201 -21.03 10.04 -2.19
C VAL A 201 -19.56 9.74 -2.53
N TYR A 202 -19.03 8.61 -2.05
CA TYR A 202 -17.63 8.20 -2.28
C TYR A 202 -17.35 7.76 -3.72
N TYR A 203 -18.33 7.19 -4.43
CA TYR A 203 -18.14 6.64 -5.76
C TYR A 203 -17.83 7.71 -6.83
N GLU A 204 -18.47 8.88 -6.77
CA GLU A 204 -18.22 9.96 -7.74
C GLU A 204 -16.91 10.72 -7.48
N ARG A 205 -16.48 10.83 -6.21
CA ARG A 205 -15.19 11.45 -5.85
C ARG A 205 -13.97 10.61 -6.25
N ASN A 206 -14.10 9.27 -6.23
CA ASN A 206 -12.97 8.37 -6.48
C ASN A 206 -12.59 8.24 -7.98
N ARG A 207 -13.46 8.65 -8.91
CA ARG A 207 -13.16 8.64 -10.36
C ARG A 207 -12.01 9.58 -10.75
N ARG A 208 -11.77 10.65 -9.98
CA ARG A 208 -10.69 11.60 -10.24
C ARG A 208 -9.39 11.24 -9.51
N GLY A 209 -9.42 10.25 -8.61
CA GLY A 209 -8.32 9.96 -7.69
C GLY A 209 -8.08 11.06 -6.66
N VAL A 210 -7.35 10.77 -5.58
CA VAL A 210 -7.08 11.75 -4.53
C VAL A 210 -5.80 12.54 -4.85
N ALA A 211 -5.93 13.85 -5.03
CA ALA A 211 -4.79 14.75 -5.18
C ALA A 211 -4.02 14.89 -3.87
N ILE A 212 -2.87 14.21 -3.77
CA ILE A 212 -1.90 14.28 -2.66
C ILE A 212 -0.47 14.53 -3.14
N GLY A 213 -0.30 14.85 -4.43
CA GLY A 213 1.02 14.98 -5.09
C GLY A 213 1.96 15.93 -4.35
N ASP A 214 1.45 17.11 -3.94
CA ASP A 214 2.25 18.12 -3.26
C ASP A 214 2.78 17.65 -1.89
N VAL A 215 1.96 16.92 -1.12
CA VAL A 215 2.34 16.37 0.20
C VAL A 215 3.48 15.36 0.01
N VAL A 216 3.32 14.48 -0.97
CA VAL A 216 4.30 13.43 -1.28
C VAL A 216 5.60 14.01 -1.81
N ASN A 217 5.55 14.95 -2.76
CA ASN A 217 6.75 15.56 -3.34
C ASN A 217 7.58 16.32 -2.30
N ARG A 218 6.93 16.96 -1.31
CA ARG A 218 7.64 17.59 -0.19
C ARG A 218 8.27 16.58 0.78
N ALA A 219 7.77 15.35 0.81
CA ALA A 219 8.20 14.31 1.77
C ALA A 219 9.22 13.34 1.16
N ILE A 220 9.13 13.11 -0.14
CA ILE A 220 9.97 12.19 -0.92
C ILE A 220 10.59 13.01 -2.06
N PRO A 221 11.85 13.45 -1.93
CA PRO A 221 12.52 14.12 -3.03
C PRO A 221 12.75 13.14 -4.19
N GLU A 222 12.70 13.66 -5.42
CA GLU A 222 13.08 12.93 -6.63
C GLU A 222 14.53 12.43 -6.49
N SER A 223 14.75 11.17 -6.87
CA SER A 223 16.06 10.49 -6.76
C SER A 223 16.88 10.69 -8.02
#